data_AF-X0TSL8-F1
#
_entry.id   AF-X0TSL8-F1
#
_cell.length_a   1.000
_cell.length_b   1.000
_cell.length_c   1.000
_cell.angle_alpha   90.00
_cell.angle_beta   90.00
_cell.angle_gamma   90.00
#
_symmetry.space_group_name_H-M   'P 1'
#
loop_
_entity.id
_entity.type
_entity.pdbx_description
1 polymer ?
#
loop_
_entity_poly.entity_id
_entity_poly.type
_entity_poly.pdbx_seq_one_letter_code
_entity_poly.pdbx_strand_id
1 'polypeptide(L)' 'MQYILTCPNGKQIDMSHDILLQLEKKITRQDVLNRIEFYKSTNK' A
#
# COMPACT_ATOMS: atom_id res chain seq x y z
N MET A 1 -10.25 5.35 9.34
CA MET A 1 -10.19 4.10 8.55
C MET A 1 -8.73 3.75 8.39
N GLN A 2 -8.32 2.55 8.79
CA GLN A 2 -6.95 2.07 8.60
C GLN A 2 -6.94 1.07 7.45
N TYR A 3 -6.07 1.29 6.47
CA TYR A 3 -5.88 0.38 5.34
C TYR A 3 -4.59 -0.39 5.57
N ILE A 4 -4.70 -1.58 6.13
CA ILE A 4 -3.53 -2.41 6.44
C ILE A 4 -3.32 -3.44 5.34
N LEU A 5 -2.11 -3.45 4.77
CA LEU A 5 -1.64 -4.51 3.88
C LEU A 5 -0.92 -5.57 4.72
N THR A 6 -1.49 -6.77 4.76
CA THR A 6 -0.83 -7.94 5.34
C THR A 6 0.03 -8.61 4.27
N CYS A 7 1.34 -8.67 4.50
CA CYS A 7 2.30 -9.35 3.65
C CYS A 7 2.39 -10.86 3.99
N PRO A 8 2.89 -11.71 3.05
CA PRO A 8 3.01 -13.15 3.27
C PRO A 8 3.86 -13.53 4.49
N ASN A 9 4.88 -12.74 4.81
CA ASN A 9 5.72 -12.93 5.99
C ASN A 9 5.06 -12.51 7.33
N GLY A 10 3.77 -12.16 7.33
CA GLY A 10 3.03 -11.70 8.51
C GLY A 10 3.23 -10.22 8.86
N LYS A 11 4.09 -9.50 8.12
CA LYS A 11 4.29 -8.06 8.33
C LYS A 11 3.06 -7.28 7.90
N GLN A 12 2.63 -6.35 8.74
CA GLN A 12 1.53 -5.44 8.46
C GLN A 12 2.09 -4.07 8.10
N ILE A 13 1.61 -3.50 7.00
CA ILE A 13 2.03 -2.19 6.51
C ILE A 13 0.81 -1.31 6.42
N ASP A 14 0.87 -0.14 7.04
CA ASP A 14 -0.19 0.85 6.96
C ASP A 14 -0.11 1.60 5.62
N MET A 15 -1.12 1.39 4.78
CA MET A 15 -1.30 2.03 3.48
C MET A 15 -2.26 3.22 3.55
N SER A 16 -2.73 3.61 4.74
CA SER A 16 -3.73 4.69 4.89
C SER A 16 -3.23 6.01 4.31
N HIS A 17 -1.93 6.29 4.42
CA HIS A 17 -1.32 7.48 3.83
C HIS A 17 -1.41 7.47 2.30
N ASP A 18 -1.10 6.35 1.66
CA ASP A 18 -1.15 6.20 0.20
C ASP A 18 -2.58 6.33 -0.33
N ILE A 19 -3.55 5.72 0.36
CA ILE A 19 -4.96 5.86 0.00
C ILE A 19 -5.41 7.32 0.12
N LEU A 20 -4.94 8.05 1.13
CA LEU A 20 -5.25 9.46 1.30
C LEU A 20 -4.66 10.30 0.15
N LEU A 21 -3.41 10.04 -0.24
CA LEU A 21 -2.79 10.68 -1.41
C LEU A 21 -3.54 10.37 -2.72
N GLN A 22 -4.08 9.16 -2.86
CA GLN A 22 -4.88 8.76 -4.02
C GLN A 22 -6.20 9.55 -4.07
N LEU A 23 -6.86 9.71 -2.91
CA LEU A 23 -8.08 10.51 -2.79
C LEU A 23 -7.83 12.00 -3.10
N GLU A 24 -6.66 12.52 -2.70
CA GLU A 24 -6.20 13.86 -3.04
C GLU A 24 -5.75 14.01 -4.50
N LYS A 25 -5.82 12.94 -5.31
CA LYS A 25 -5.33 12.88 -6.71
C LYS A 25 -3.84 13.21 -6.86
N LYS A 26 -3.04 13.09 -5.79
CA LYS A 26 -1.58 13.28 -5.81
C LYS A 26 -0.87 12.06 -6.38
N ILE A 27 -1.46 10.88 -6.21
CA ILE A 27 -0.98 9.63 -6.80
C ILE A 27 -2.12 8.92 -7.52
N THR A 28 -1.78 8.06 -8.46
CA THR A 28 -2.74 7.26 -9.20
C THR A 28 -3.03 5.94 -8.50
N ARG A 29 -4.10 5.26 -8.92
CA ARG A 29 -4.37 3.89 -8.50
C ARG A 29 -3.20 2.95 -8.84
N GLN A 30 -2.52 3.18 -9.97
CA GLN A 30 -1.40 2.34 -10.39
C GLN A 30 -0.21 2.50 -9.43
N ASP A 31 0.04 3.70 -8.93
CA ASP A 31 1.11 3.93 -7.94
C ASP A 31 0.85 3.18 -6.63
N VAL A 32 -0.40 3.15 -6.18
CA VAL A 32 -0.80 2.37 -4.99
C VAL A 32 -0.59 0.88 -5.23
N LEU A 33 -0.96 0.36 -6.40
CA LEU A 33 -0.75 -1.04 -6.76
C LEU A 33 0.74 -1.39 -6.82
N ASN A 34 1.57 -0.54 -7.42
CA ASN A 34 3.01 -0.72 -7.49
C ASN A 34 3.63 -0.79 -6.08
N ARG A 35 3.18 0.06 -5.14
CA ARG A 35 3.62 -0.01 -3.73
C ARG A 35 3.19 -1.32 -3.07
N ILE A 36 1.96 -1.76 -3.28
CA ILE A 36 1.46 -3.04 -2.75
C ILE A 36 2.31 -4.21 -3.26
N GLU A 37 2.60 -4.25 -4.56
CA GLU A 37 3.42 -5.30 -5.16
C GLU A 37 4.86 -5.25 -4.64
N PHE A 38 5.46 -4.06 -4.54
CA PHE A 38 6.79 -3.87 -3.96
C PHE A 38 6.86 -4.39 -2.53
N TYR A 39 5.88 -4.07 -1.70
CA TYR A 39 5.86 -4.57 -0.33
C TYR A 39 5.69 -6.08 -0.28
N LYS A 40 4.82 -6.66 -1.11
CA LYS A 40 4.67 -8.12 -1.20
C LYS A 40 5.92 -8.82 -1.72
N SER A 41 6.64 -8.23 -2.69
CA SER A 41 7.84 -8.83 -3.27
C SER A 41 9.03 -8.76 -2.32
N THR A 42 9.14 -7.68 -1.55
CA THR A 42 10.25 -7.42 -0.62
C THR A 42 10.05 -8.17 0.71
N ASN A 43 8.81 -8.48 1.07
CA ASN A 43 8.42 -9.15 2.31
C ASN A 43 7.91 -10.58 2.03
N LYS A 44 8.68 -11.35 1.24
CA LYS A 44 8.47 -12.79 1.01
C LYS A 44 8.99 -13.63 2.18
#